data_AF-A0A7Y1G008-F1
#
_entry.id   AF-A0A7Y1G008-F1
#
_cell.length_a   1.000
_cell.length_b   1.000
_cell.length_c   1.000
_cell.angle_alpha   90.00
_cell.angle_beta   90.00
_cell.angle_gamma   90.00
#
_symmetry.space_group_name_H-M   'P 1'
#
loop_
_entity.id
_entity.type
_entity.pdbx_description
1 polymer ?
#
loop_
_entity_poly.entity_id
_entity_poly.type
_entity_poly.pdbx_seq_one_letter_code
_entity_poly.pdbx_strand_id
1 'polypeptide(L)'
;MNDIEFAQSVSPELAGLYAQAKDLAFITPGYALTHLRSFAAVFCDEIEPSAGYESNIAIKIEMVRTAQGSSRKILSALDTLRDSGNKAAHPEEYAPCTLDFSAMVTKGLHLARELFEHLYWLKTGSSITPEYEVIEPTLHIQRDLSHRAIFEEDAEARYTLGVYFKEKADREKPVYGWIRVDDGYGEKSREAIDQATHWFKCAAESDHPGAQYEYGAYLFRLKDNPDGCGFR
;
A
#
# COMPACT_ATOMS: atom_id res chain seq x y z
N MET A 1 -10.26 21.38 12.29
CA MET A 1 -10.39 20.39 11.20
C MET A 1 -9.16 19.51 11.26
N ASN A 2 -9.30 18.20 11.13
CA ASN A 2 -8.15 17.31 10.99
C ASN A 2 -7.79 17.08 9.52
N ASP A 3 -6.64 16.47 9.28
CA ASP A 3 -6.11 16.21 7.94
C ASP A 3 -7.01 15.29 7.09
N ILE A 4 -7.76 14.37 7.71
CA ILE A 4 -8.74 13.53 7.01
C ILE A 4 -9.99 14.32 6.61
N GLU A 5 -10.52 15.15 7.50
CA GLU A 5 -11.64 16.05 7.21
C GLU A 5 -11.27 17.04 6.11
N PHE A 6 -10.04 17.58 6.14
CA PHE A 6 -9.51 18.41 5.07
C PHE A 6 -9.47 17.65 3.74
N ALA A 7 -8.85 16.47 3.72
CA ALA A 7 -8.78 15.63 2.52
C ALA A 7 -10.17 15.33 1.94
N GLN A 8 -11.15 14.99 2.79
CA GLN A 8 -12.53 14.74 2.39
C GLN A 8 -13.19 15.95 1.75
N SER A 9 -12.89 17.16 2.23
CA SER A 9 -13.39 18.41 1.63
C SER A 9 -12.82 18.69 0.23
N VAL A 10 -11.64 18.14 -0.08
CA VAL A 10 -10.95 18.35 -1.37
C VAL A 10 -11.34 17.28 -2.41
N SER A 11 -11.27 16.01 -2.03
CA SER A 11 -11.67 14.87 -2.86
C SER A 11 -11.95 13.65 -1.97
N PRO A 12 -13.21 13.19 -1.86
CA PRO A 12 -13.57 12.04 -1.04
C PRO A 12 -12.85 10.74 -1.42
N GLU A 13 -12.62 10.52 -2.72
CA GLU A 13 -11.94 9.32 -3.22
C GLU A 13 -10.47 9.29 -2.80
N LEU A 14 -9.74 10.38 -3.03
CA LEU A 14 -8.36 10.53 -2.57
C LEU A 14 -8.25 10.47 -1.05
N ALA A 15 -9.22 11.03 -0.32
CA ALA A 15 -9.27 10.98 1.13
C ALA A 15 -9.38 9.54 1.66
N GLY A 16 -10.16 8.69 0.99
CA GLY A 16 -10.27 7.27 1.33
C GLY A 16 -8.93 6.55 1.21
N LEU A 17 -8.21 6.73 0.09
CA LEU A 17 -6.90 6.14 -0.14
C LEU A 17 -5.85 6.66 0.85
N TYR A 18 -5.89 7.96 1.17
CA TYR A 18 -5.01 8.57 2.16
C TYR A 18 -5.26 8.03 3.57
N ALA A 19 -6.53 7.91 3.98
CA ALA A 19 -6.91 7.35 5.28
C ALA A 19 -6.45 5.89 5.41
N GLN A 20 -6.68 5.06 4.39
CA GLN A 20 -6.20 3.67 4.36
C GLN A 20 -4.67 3.60 4.48
N ALA A 21 -3.94 4.37 3.67
CA ALA A 21 -2.48 4.39 3.75
C ALA A 21 -1.98 4.80 5.15
N LYS A 22 -2.65 5.78 5.75
CA LYS A 22 -2.32 6.29 7.08
C LYS A 22 -2.57 5.24 8.16
N ASP A 23 -3.68 4.54 8.10
CA ASP A 23 -4.01 3.48 9.06
C ASP A 23 -3.03 2.30 8.97
N LEU A 24 -2.60 1.97 7.75
CA LEU A 24 -1.66 0.89 7.46
C LEU A 24 -0.21 1.28 7.75
N ALA A 25 0.13 2.56 7.83
CA ALA A 25 1.49 3.07 7.86
C ALA A 25 2.37 2.46 8.95
N PHE A 26 1.80 2.20 10.13
CA PHE A 26 2.53 1.63 11.26
C PHE A 26 2.63 0.11 11.20
N ILE A 27 1.64 -0.55 10.60
CA ILE A 27 1.44 -1.99 10.71
C ILE A 27 1.98 -2.73 9.49
N THR A 28 1.67 -2.21 8.31
CA THR A 28 1.98 -2.77 6.99
C THR A 28 2.43 -1.65 6.06
N PRO A 29 3.63 -1.06 6.31
CA PRO A 29 4.10 0.09 5.56
C PRO A 29 4.28 -0.21 4.06
N GLY A 30 4.60 -1.46 3.67
CA GLY A 30 4.64 -1.83 2.25
C GLY A 30 3.26 -1.65 1.61
N TYR A 31 2.23 -2.20 2.25
CA TYR A 31 0.86 -2.08 1.76
C TYR A 31 0.36 -0.64 1.74
N ALA A 32 0.70 0.17 2.75
CA ALA A 32 0.41 1.61 2.76
C ALA A 32 0.98 2.33 1.52
N LEU A 33 2.18 1.98 1.06
CA LEU A 33 2.77 2.54 -0.16
C LEU A 33 1.99 2.16 -1.42
N THR A 34 1.35 0.99 -1.46
CA THR A 34 0.50 0.60 -2.60
C THR A 34 -0.78 1.44 -2.67
N HIS A 35 -1.36 1.81 -1.53
CA HIS A 35 -2.46 2.78 -1.47
C HIS A 35 -2.02 4.17 -1.89
N LEU A 36 -0.82 4.62 -1.48
CA LEU A 36 -0.25 5.91 -1.91
C LEU A 36 0.10 5.93 -3.41
N ARG A 37 0.43 4.79 -4.01
CA ARG A 37 0.57 4.68 -5.47
C ARG A 37 -0.77 4.84 -6.16
N SER A 38 -1.80 4.17 -5.65
CA SER A 38 -3.16 4.30 -6.17
C SER A 38 -3.68 5.73 -6.02
N PHE A 39 -3.38 6.38 -4.89
CA PHE A 39 -3.63 7.80 -4.66
C PHE A 39 -3.01 8.67 -5.76
N ALA A 40 -1.74 8.44 -6.11
CA ALA A 40 -1.08 9.20 -7.17
C ALA A 40 -1.74 8.98 -8.55
N ALA A 41 -2.25 7.78 -8.83
CA ALA A 41 -2.99 7.51 -10.06
C ALA A 41 -4.32 8.26 -10.12
N VAL A 42 -5.13 8.20 -9.06
CA VAL A 42 -6.42 8.93 -8.96
C VAL A 42 -6.18 10.44 -8.97
N PHE A 43 -5.09 10.92 -8.36
CA PHE A 43 -4.73 12.33 -8.41
C PHE A 43 -4.47 12.79 -9.84
N CYS A 44 -3.81 11.97 -10.67
CA CYS A 44 -3.63 12.29 -12.07
C CYS A 44 -4.96 12.40 -12.81
N ASP A 45 -5.94 11.55 -12.47
CA ASP A 45 -7.28 11.57 -13.08
C ASP A 45 -8.06 12.83 -12.72
N GLU A 46 -7.88 13.36 -11.51
CA GLU A 46 -8.47 14.64 -11.07
C GLU A 46 -7.86 15.86 -11.78
N ILE A 47 -6.57 15.82 -12.13
CA ILE A 47 -5.89 16.92 -12.82
C ILE A 47 -6.12 16.86 -14.34
N GLU A 48 -6.03 15.67 -14.92
CA GLU A 48 -6.18 15.42 -16.34
C GLU A 48 -7.19 14.28 -16.55
N PRO A 49 -8.49 14.58 -16.71
CA PRO A 49 -9.53 13.55 -16.81
C PRO A 49 -9.33 12.53 -17.93
N SER A 50 -8.61 12.89 -19.00
CA SER A 50 -8.26 11.93 -20.05
C SER A 50 -7.27 10.84 -19.57
N ALA A 51 -6.53 11.08 -18.49
CA ALA A 51 -5.66 10.08 -17.86
C ALA A 51 -6.44 8.92 -17.23
N GLY A 52 -7.74 9.11 -16.93
CA GLY A 52 -8.59 8.06 -16.36
C GLY A 52 -8.78 6.83 -17.26
N TYR A 53 -8.55 6.97 -18.58
CA TYR A 53 -8.60 5.85 -19.54
C TYR A 53 -7.29 5.05 -19.59
N GLU A 54 -6.22 5.56 -18.99
CA GLU A 54 -4.92 4.91 -18.98
C GLU A 54 -4.77 4.06 -17.71
N SER A 55 -4.16 2.89 -17.85
CA SER A 55 -3.89 1.99 -16.72
C SER A 55 -2.52 2.23 -16.09
N ASN A 56 -1.56 2.73 -16.88
CA ASN A 56 -0.19 2.94 -16.43
C ASN A 56 0.00 4.32 -15.80
N ILE A 57 0.24 4.34 -14.49
CA ILE A 57 0.52 5.57 -13.73
C ILE A 57 1.69 6.40 -14.29
N ALA A 58 2.72 5.79 -14.89
CA ALA A 58 3.82 6.54 -15.50
C ALA A 58 3.34 7.37 -16.70
N ILE A 59 2.42 6.83 -17.50
CA ILE A 59 1.80 7.54 -18.62
C ILE A 59 0.87 8.63 -18.07
N LYS A 60 0.08 8.34 -17.03
CA LYS A 60 -0.75 9.36 -16.36
C LYS A 60 0.06 10.58 -15.90
N ILE A 61 1.22 10.34 -15.27
CA ILE A 61 2.12 11.42 -14.82
C ILE A 61 2.66 12.23 -16.01
N GLU A 62 2.94 11.59 -17.15
CA GLU A 62 3.36 12.30 -18.37
C GLU A 62 2.23 13.16 -18.96
N MET A 63 0.99 12.65 -18.93
CA MET A 63 -0.19 13.42 -19.34
C MET A 63 -0.35 14.66 -18.45
N VAL A 64 -0.27 14.50 -17.12
CA VAL A 64 -0.28 15.62 -16.17
C VAL A 64 0.86 16.60 -16.48
N ARG A 65 2.07 16.13 -16.80
CA ARG A 65 3.20 17.03 -17.16
C ARG A 65 2.87 17.96 -18.33
N THR A 66 2.09 17.49 -19.29
CA THR A 66 1.69 18.26 -20.48
C THR A 66 0.43 19.10 -20.26
N ALA A 67 -0.33 18.85 -19.18
CA ALA A 67 -1.50 19.62 -18.78
C ALA A 67 -1.15 21.00 -18.18
N GLN A 68 -2.09 21.95 -18.29
CA GLN A 68 -1.95 23.28 -17.68
C GLN A 68 -2.11 23.21 -16.16
N GLY A 69 -1.22 23.88 -15.40
CA GLY A 69 -1.27 23.91 -13.92
C GLY A 69 -0.29 22.96 -13.22
N SER A 70 0.49 22.19 -13.99
CA SER A 70 1.49 21.27 -13.45
C SER A 70 2.76 21.97 -13.02
N SER A 71 3.21 21.69 -11.79
CA SER A 71 4.47 22.19 -11.26
C SER A 71 5.50 21.07 -11.10
N ARG A 72 6.79 21.42 -11.16
CA ARG A 72 7.88 20.45 -10.91
C ARG A 72 7.75 19.79 -9.53
N LYS A 73 7.20 20.51 -8.53
CA LYS A 73 6.97 19.98 -7.19
C LYS A 73 5.94 18.84 -7.21
N ILE A 74 4.83 19.03 -7.92
CA ILE A 74 3.76 18.03 -8.06
C ILE A 74 4.25 16.79 -8.80
N LEU A 75 4.94 16.98 -9.93
CA LEU A 75 5.50 15.86 -10.69
C LEU A 75 6.50 15.06 -9.85
N SER A 76 7.38 15.74 -9.09
CA SER A 76 8.31 15.08 -8.18
C SER A 76 7.61 14.32 -7.06
N ALA A 77 6.50 14.83 -6.54
CA ALA A 77 5.70 14.16 -5.53
C ALA A 77 5.07 12.88 -6.11
N LEU A 78 4.42 12.97 -7.27
CA LEU A 78 3.81 11.83 -7.96
C LEU A 78 4.82 10.75 -8.33
N ASP A 79 5.98 11.14 -8.88
CA ASP A 79 7.06 10.19 -9.19
C ASP A 79 7.58 9.48 -7.93
N THR A 80 7.66 10.20 -6.79
CA THR A 80 8.08 9.60 -5.51
C THR A 80 7.06 8.60 -5.00
N LEU A 81 5.75 8.93 -5.06
CA LEU A 81 4.69 8.02 -4.65
C LEU A 81 4.65 6.77 -5.55
N ARG A 82 4.81 6.95 -6.87
CA ARG A 82 4.92 5.84 -7.82
C ARG A 82 6.10 4.93 -7.49
N ASP A 83 7.30 5.49 -7.39
CA ASP A 83 8.53 4.73 -7.15
C ASP A 83 8.47 3.95 -5.83
N SER A 84 8.01 4.61 -4.75
CA SER A 84 7.90 3.97 -3.44
C SER A 84 6.87 2.83 -3.45
N GLY A 85 5.73 3.02 -4.12
CA GLY A 85 4.72 1.97 -4.27
C GLY A 85 5.14 0.81 -5.17
N ASN A 86 5.96 1.06 -6.20
CA ASN A 86 6.54 0.00 -7.02
C ASN A 86 7.54 -0.85 -6.21
N LYS A 87 8.39 -0.19 -5.42
CA LYS A 87 9.30 -0.85 -4.47
C LYS A 87 8.57 -1.72 -3.44
N ALA A 88 7.39 -1.27 -3.00
CA ALA A 88 6.58 -2.03 -2.06
C ALA A 88 5.84 -3.21 -2.71
N ALA A 89 5.41 -3.07 -3.97
CA ALA A 89 4.72 -4.13 -4.70
C ALA A 89 5.67 -5.23 -5.18
N HIS A 90 6.92 -4.88 -5.52
CA HIS A 90 7.93 -5.78 -6.07
C HIS A 90 9.28 -5.64 -5.33
N PRO A 91 9.32 -5.85 -4.01
CA PRO A 91 10.53 -5.67 -3.20
C PRO A 91 11.72 -6.51 -3.69
N GLU A 92 11.46 -7.67 -4.29
CA GLU A 92 12.45 -8.59 -4.85
C GLU A 92 13.28 -8.00 -6.00
N GLU A 93 12.77 -6.97 -6.68
CA GLU A 93 13.49 -6.31 -7.77
C GLU A 93 14.50 -5.27 -7.26
N TYR A 94 14.54 -5.01 -5.95
CA TYR A 94 15.35 -3.95 -5.35
C TYR A 94 16.33 -4.49 -4.31
N ALA A 95 17.44 -3.78 -4.13
CA ALA A 95 18.42 -4.15 -3.12
C ALA A 95 17.84 -3.96 -1.69
N PRO A 96 17.95 -4.95 -0.79
CA PRO A 96 17.34 -4.86 0.55
C PRO A 96 17.74 -3.62 1.36
N CYS A 97 18.98 -3.16 1.23
CA CYS A 97 19.49 -1.96 1.92
C CYS A 97 18.82 -0.65 1.47
N THR A 98 18.05 -0.68 0.38
CA THR A 98 17.33 0.49 -0.15
C THR A 98 15.86 0.53 0.24
N LEU A 99 15.37 -0.52 0.91
CA LEU A 99 13.96 -0.69 1.27
C LEU A 99 13.74 -0.34 2.75
N ASP A 100 13.47 0.94 3.01
CA ASP A 100 12.93 1.42 4.28
C ASP A 100 11.49 1.88 4.08
N PHE A 101 10.55 0.92 4.15
CA PHE A 101 9.15 1.22 3.92
C PHE A 101 8.57 2.19 4.95
N SER A 102 9.06 2.17 6.19
CA SER A 102 8.58 3.10 7.23
C SER A 102 8.92 4.56 6.88
N ALA A 103 10.17 4.82 6.50
CA ALA A 103 10.60 6.14 6.06
C ALA A 103 9.89 6.56 4.76
N MET A 104 9.74 5.64 3.81
CA MET A 104 9.03 5.89 2.54
C MET A 104 7.57 6.26 2.76
N VAL A 105 6.83 5.55 3.63
CA VAL A 105 5.43 5.86 3.93
C VAL A 105 5.30 7.22 4.61
N THR A 106 6.16 7.50 5.59
CA THR A 106 6.16 8.80 6.30
C THR A 106 6.32 9.96 5.31
N LYS A 107 7.28 9.82 4.37
CA LYS A 107 7.46 10.79 3.29
C LYS A 107 6.27 10.83 2.35
N GLY A 108 5.71 9.68 1.99
CA GLY A 108 4.57 9.57 1.10
C GLY A 108 3.29 10.22 1.66
N LEU A 109 2.99 10.05 2.95
CA LEU A 109 1.88 10.72 3.64
C LEU A 109 2.06 12.25 3.70
N HIS A 110 3.31 12.73 3.82
CA HIS A 110 3.60 14.16 3.67
C HIS A 110 3.31 14.65 2.25
N LEU A 111 3.79 13.95 1.23
CA LEU A 111 3.57 14.32 -0.17
C LEU A 111 2.07 14.27 -0.55
N ALA A 112 1.31 13.30 -0.04
CA ALA A 112 -0.14 13.23 -0.25
C ALA A 112 -0.86 14.49 0.29
N ARG A 113 -0.45 15.00 1.46
CA ARG A 113 -0.96 16.26 2.01
C ARG A 113 -0.62 17.46 1.13
N GLU A 114 0.62 17.57 0.67
CA GLU A 114 1.01 18.64 -0.28
C GLU A 114 0.21 18.59 -1.58
N LEU A 115 -0.13 17.38 -2.06
CA LEU A 115 -0.97 17.18 -3.23
C LEU A 115 -2.41 17.63 -2.96
N PHE A 116 -2.98 17.34 -1.80
CA PHE A 116 -4.29 17.87 -1.40
C PHE A 116 -4.31 19.40 -1.36
N GLU A 117 -3.29 20.03 -0.80
CA GLU A 117 -3.18 21.49 -0.75
C GLU A 117 -3.13 22.09 -2.16
N HIS A 118 -2.40 21.46 -3.07
CA HIS A 118 -2.36 21.87 -4.47
C HIS A 118 -3.71 21.71 -5.17
N LEU A 119 -4.38 20.58 -4.95
CA LEU A 119 -5.71 20.33 -5.53
C LEU A 119 -6.75 21.30 -4.96
N TYR A 120 -6.67 21.64 -3.67
CA TYR A 120 -7.50 22.66 -3.05
C TYR A 120 -7.29 24.03 -3.69
N TRP A 121 -6.03 24.42 -3.91
CA TRP A 121 -5.70 25.66 -4.62
C TRP A 121 -6.28 25.68 -6.03
N LEU A 122 -6.15 24.58 -6.79
CA LEU A 122 -6.73 24.47 -8.14
C LEU A 122 -8.26 24.59 -8.14
N LYS A 123 -8.93 23.96 -7.16
CA LYS A 123 -10.41 23.96 -7.08
C LYS A 123 -10.99 25.29 -6.60
N THR A 124 -10.30 25.99 -5.70
CA THR A 124 -10.83 27.21 -5.05
C THR A 124 -10.21 28.51 -5.55
N GLY A 125 -9.04 28.45 -6.18
CA GLY A 125 -8.19 29.60 -6.49
C GLY A 125 -7.56 30.26 -5.25
N SER A 126 -7.83 29.75 -4.04
CA SER A 126 -7.28 30.29 -2.80
C SER A 126 -5.91 29.69 -2.52
N SER A 127 -4.90 30.56 -2.36
CA SER A 127 -3.56 30.14 -1.90
C SER A 127 -3.50 29.93 -0.38
N ILE A 128 -4.59 30.22 0.34
CA ILE A 128 -4.70 30.02 1.78
C ILE A 128 -5.38 28.68 2.02
N THR A 129 -4.57 27.68 2.37
CA THR A 129 -5.03 26.38 2.85
C THR A 129 -5.69 26.57 4.22
N PRO A 130 -6.85 25.94 4.49
CA PRO A 130 -7.42 25.89 5.83
C PRO A 130 -6.42 25.33 6.84
N GLU A 131 -6.43 25.85 8.07
CA GLU A 131 -5.62 25.28 9.14
C GLU A 131 -6.19 23.91 9.55
N TYR A 132 -5.35 22.88 9.52
CA TYR A 132 -5.72 21.53 9.93
C TYR A 132 -4.63 20.88 10.78
N GLU A 133 -5.05 19.98 11.67
CA GLU A 133 -4.15 19.18 12.50
C GLU A 133 -3.93 17.79 11.90
N VAL A 134 -2.69 17.31 11.93
CA VAL A 134 -2.33 15.97 11.47
C VAL A 134 -2.46 15.01 12.63
N ILE A 135 -3.47 14.14 12.60
CA ILE A 135 -3.68 13.16 13.68
C ILE A 135 -2.75 11.96 13.44
N GLU A 136 -1.98 11.50 14.42
CA GLU A 136 -1.16 10.30 14.21
C GLU A 136 -2.01 9.02 14.29
N PRO A 137 -1.71 7.97 13.47
CA PRO A 137 -2.35 6.68 13.61
C PRO A 137 -2.13 6.11 15.01
N THR A 138 -3.19 5.58 15.63
CA THR A 138 -3.10 4.99 16.97
C THR A 138 -3.10 3.47 16.92
N LEU A 139 -2.53 2.82 17.95
CA LEU A 139 -2.56 1.36 18.12
C LEU A 139 -3.99 0.77 18.12
N HIS A 140 -5.03 1.60 18.29
CA HIS A 140 -6.42 1.16 18.20
C HIS A 140 -6.79 0.58 16.82
N ILE A 141 -6.08 0.97 15.77
CA ILE A 141 -6.31 0.49 14.40
C ILE A 141 -6.06 -1.03 14.29
N GLN A 142 -5.03 -1.55 14.97
CA GLN A 142 -4.80 -3.01 15.01
C GLN A 142 -5.91 -3.76 15.71
N ARG A 143 -6.45 -3.18 16.79
CA ARG A 143 -7.54 -3.76 17.55
C ARG A 143 -8.82 -3.79 16.73
N ASP A 144 -9.13 -2.69 16.05
CA ASP A 144 -10.28 -2.58 15.15
C ASP A 144 -10.18 -3.56 13.98
N LEU A 145 -9.02 -3.60 13.33
CA LEU A 145 -8.73 -4.54 12.24
C LEU A 145 -8.93 -6.00 12.69
N SER A 146 -8.40 -6.35 13.87
CA SER A 146 -8.56 -7.70 14.44
C SER A 146 -10.02 -8.00 14.77
N HIS A 147 -10.75 -7.02 15.30
CA HIS A 147 -12.17 -7.16 15.60
C HIS A 147 -12.98 -7.43 14.34
N ARG A 148 -12.83 -6.61 13.30
CA ARG A 148 -13.53 -6.74 12.02
C ARG A 148 -13.23 -8.07 11.33
N ALA A 149 -11.97 -8.48 11.31
CA ALA A 149 -11.57 -9.74 10.68
C ALA A 149 -12.16 -10.99 11.37
N ILE A 150 -12.23 -10.97 12.71
CA ILE A 150 -12.67 -12.11 13.52
C ILE A 150 -14.19 -12.14 13.69
N PHE A 151 -14.79 -11.03 14.12
CA PHE A 151 -16.19 -11.00 14.55
C PHE A 151 -17.16 -10.57 13.45
N GLU A 152 -16.73 -9.66 12.57
CA GLU A 152 -17.55 -9.19 11.45
C GLU A 152 -17.31 -9.99 10.17
N GLU A 153 -16.32 -10.87 10.21
CA GLU A 153 -15.92 -11.70 9.07
C GLU A 153 -15.54 -10.89 7.82
N ASP A 154 -15.12 -9.64 8.03
CA ASP A 154 -14.86 -8.68 6.98
C ASP A 154 -13.70 -9.16 6.09
N ALA A 155 -13.99 -9.33 4.80
CA ALA A 155 -13.08 -9.92 3.84
C ALA A 155 -11.82 -9.05 3.64
N GLU A 156 -12.00 -7.72 3.62
CA GLU A 156 -10.91 -6.75 3.50
C GLU A 156 -10.02 -6.74 4.76
N ALA A 157 -10.62 -6.75 5.96
CA ALA A 157 -9.86 -6.84 7.20
C ALA A 157 -9.05 -8.14 7.29
N ARG A 158 -9.65 -9.27 6.89
CA ARG A 158 -8.95 -10.57 6.81
C ARG A 158 -7.80 -10.50 5.81
N TYR A 159 -8.02 -9.94 4.63
CA TYR A 159 -6.96 -9.76 3.63
C TYR A 159 -5.81 -8.90 4.18
N THR A 160 -6.13 -7.77 4.81
CA THR A 160 -5.16 -6.87 5.43
C THR A 160 -4.36 -7.54 6.54
N LEU A 161 -4.98 -8.39 7.38
CA LEU A 161 -4.24 -9.22 8.34
C LEU A 161 -3.29 -10.20 7.63
N GLY A 162 -3.73 -10.80 6.53
CA GLY A 162 -2.88 -11.65 5.69
C GLY A 162 -1.64 -10.90 5.22
N VAL A 163 -1.81 -9.70 4.68
CA VAL A 163 -0.71 -8.82 4.25
C VAL A 163 0.20 -8.46 5.42
N TYR A 164 -0.36 -8.17 6.60
CA TYR A 164 0.41 -7.88 7.81
C TYR A 164 1.35 -9.00 8.21
N PHE A 165 0.83 -10.22 8.28
CA PHE A 165 1.64 -11.37 8.64
C PHE A 165 2.64 -11.74 7.55
N LYS A 166 2.30 -11.52 6.26
CA LYS A 166 3.24 -11.69 5.15
C LYS A 166 4.42 -10.72 5.26
N GLU A 167 4.17 -9.43 5.47
CA GLU A 167 5.25 -8.43 5.67
C GLU A 167 6.07 -8.71 6.94
N LYS A 168 5.45 -9.25 7.99
CA LYS A 168 6.19 -9.73 9.17
C LYS A 168 7.11 -10.89 8.80
N ALA A 169 6.62 -11.90 8.08
CA ALA A 169 7.39 -13.04 7.62
C ALA A 169 8.56 -12.62 6.70
N ASP A 170 8.33 -11.65 5.82
CA ASP A 170 9.34 -11.13 4.90
C ASP A 170 10.47 -10.37 5.63
N ARG A 171 10.14 -9.61 6.70
CA ARG A 171 11.15 -8.96 7.56
C ARG A 171 12.01 -9.95 8.35
N GLU A 172 11.42 -11.07 8.74
CA GLU A 172 12.10 -12.13 9.50
C GLU A 172 12.85 -13.12 8.60
N LYS A 173 12.67 -13.01 7.28
CA LYS A 173 13.34 -13.84 6.29
C LYS A 173 14.86 -13.60 6.36
N PRO A 174 15.68 -14.65 6.56
CA PRO A 174 17.12 -14.48 6.62
C PRO A 174 17.65 -14.03 5.26
N VAL A 175 18.42 -12.95 5.23
CA VAL A 175 19.12 -12.42 4.03
C VAL A 175 20.14 -13.45 3.50
N TYR A 176 20.69 -14.28 4.39
CA TYR A 176 21.56 -15.42 4.09
C TYR A 176 21.26 -16.56 5.07
N GLY A 177 20.94 -17.75 4.56
CA GLY A 177 20.67 -18.94 5.39
C GLY A 177 19.95 -20.05 4.62
N TRP A 178 19.86 -21.23 5.23
CA TRP A 178 19.16 -22.40 4.70
C TRP A 178 17.66 -22.08 4.55
N ILE A 179 17.29 -21.58 3.38
CA ILE A 179 15.91 -21.44 2.95
C ILE A 179 15.35 -22.86 2.83
N ARG A 180 14.27 -23.18 3.53
CA ARG A 180 13.53 -24.41 3.21
C ARG A 180 13.03 -24.28 1.77
N VAL A 181 13.26 -25.33 1.01
CA VAL A 181 13.23 -25.31 -0.45
C VAL A 181 11.81 -25.14 -1.00
N ASP A 182 10.76 -25.30 -0.18
CA ASP A 182 9.36 -25.38 -0.58
C ASP A 182 8.69 -24.03 -0.86
N ASP A 183 8.69 -23.08 0.07
CA ASP A 183 7.99 -21.80 -0.08
C ASP A 183 8.86 -20.55 0.13
N GLY A 184 10.15 -20.74 0.42
CA GLY A 184 11.10 -19.66 0.57
C GLY A 184 11.16 -19.02 1.96
N TYR A 185 10.48 -19.58 2.98
CA TYR A 185 10.48 -19.07 4.36
C TYR A 185 11.21 -20.01 5.34
N GLY A 186 12.02 -19.42 6.23
CA GLY A 186 12.76 -20.15 7.26
C GLY A 186 11.94 -20.43 8.52
N GLU A 187 12.54 -21.12 9.49
CA GLU A 187 11.87 -21.45 10.77
C GLU A 187 11.37 -20.20 11.51
N LYS A 188 12.16 -19.11 11.51
CA LYS A 188 11.80 -17.87 12.18
C LYS A 188 10.55 -17.18 11.61
N SER A 189 10.36 -17.23 10.30
CA SER A 189 9.23 -16.60 9.61
C SER A 189 8.03 -17.54 9.43
N ARG A 190 8.12 -18.79 9.91
CA ARG A 190 7.11 -19.83 9.71
C ARG A 190 5.77 -19.48 10.34
N GLU A 191 5.79 -19.09 11.62
CA GLU A 191 4.56 -18.71 12.32
C GLU A 191 3.84 -17.56 11.62
N ALA A 192 4.61 -16.57 11.13
CA ALA A 192 4.06 -15.44 10.42
C ALA A 192 3.48 -15.85 9.05
N ILE A 193 4.17 -16.66 8.25
CA ILE A 193 3.63 -17.06 6.93
C ILE A 193 2.42 -18.00 7.06
N ASP A 194 2.36 -18.83 8.10
CA ASP A 194 1.21 -19.70 8.37
C ASP A 194 -0.01 -18.85 8.75
N GLN A 195 0.17 -17.81 9.58
CA GLN A 195 -0.90 -16.86 9.89
C GLN A 195 -1.34 -16.07 8.65
N ALA A 196 -0.39 -15.61 7.83
CA ALA A 196 -0.69 -14.93 6.58
C ALA A 196 -1.56 -15.80 5.67
N THR A 197 -1.17 -17.05 5.49
CA THR A 197 -1.89 -18.04 4.67
C THR A 197 -3.28 -18.32 5.21
N HIS A 198 -3.42 -18.45 6.53
CA HIS A 198 -4.73 -18.63 7.18
C HIS A 198 -5.67 -17.47 6.85
N TRP A 199 -5.21 -16.23 7.01
CA TRP A 199 -6.04 -15.05 6.76
C TRP A 199 -6.35 -14.84 5.28
N PHE A 200 -5.39 -15.10 4.38
CA PHE A 200 -5.65 -15.09 2.94
C PHE A 200 -6.67 -16.15 2.55
N LYS A 201 -6.63 -17.34 3.14
CA LYS A 201 -7.65 -18.36 2.91
C LYS A 201 -9.04 -17.87 3.33
N CYS A 202 -9.19 -17.37 4.56
CA CYS A 202 -10.47 -16.87 5.08
C CYS A 202 -11.04 -15.72 4.22
N ALA A 203 -10.19 -14.80 3.77
CA ALA A 203 -10.59 -13.71 2.87
C ALA A 203 -10.95 -14.22 1.47
N ALA A 204 -10.20 -15.20 0.93
CA ALA A 204 -10.47 -15.80 -0.37
C ALA A 204 -11.80 -16.56 -0.40
N GLU A 205 -12.14 -17.27 0.69
CA GLU A 205 -13.44 -17.93 0.89
C GLU A 205 -14.59 -16.92 0.99
N SER A 206 -14.28 -15.66 1.34
CA SER A 206 -15.21 -14.52 1.35
C SER A 206 -15.21 -13.73 0.03
N ASP A 207 -14.72 -14.33 -1.06
CA ASP A 207 -14.63 -13.78 -2.42
C ASP A 207 -13.76 -12.51 -2.57
N HIS A 208 -12.77 -12.33 -1.69
CA HIS A 208 -11.83 -11.22 -1.82
C HIS A 208 -10.78 -11.48 -2.92
N PRO A 209 -10.73 -10.69 -4.02
CA PRO A 209 -9.89 -10.99 -5.19
C PRO A 209 -8.39 -11.04 -4.87
N GLY A 210 -7.90 -10.07 -4.09
CA GLY A 210 -6.49 -10.03 -3.67
C GLY A 210 -6.06 -11.25 -2.85
N ALA A 211 -6.97 -11.75 -2.00
CA ALA A 211 -6.72 -12.91 -1.17
C ALA A 211 -6.77 -14.21 -1.99
N GLN A 212 -7.69 -14.32 -2.96
CA GLN A 212 -7.74 -15.43 -3.90
C GLN A 212 -6.42 -15.55 -4.68
N TYR A 213 -5.88 -14.43 -5.14
CA TYR A 213 -4.58 -14.39 -5.79
C TYR A 213 -3.43 -14.83 -4.87
N GLU A 214 -3.29 -14.20 -3.69
CA GLU A 214 -2.21 -14.51 -2.74
C GLU A 214 -2.27 -15.96 -2.23
N TYR A 215 -3.47 -16.44 -1.90
CA TYR A 215 -3.68 -17.82 -1.47
C TYR A 215 -3.42 -18.81 -2.61
N GLY A 216 -3.86 -18.51 -3.83
CA GLY A 216 -3.56 -19.30 -5.02
C GLY A 216 -2.05 -19.39 -5.31
N ALA A 217 -1.33 -18.26 -5.21
CA ALA A 217 0.11 -18.20 -5.39
C ALA A 217 0.87 -18.99 -4.30
N TYR A 218 0.35 -19.01 -3.07
CA TYR A 218 0.88 -19.86 -2.00
C TYR A 218 0.69 -21.36 -2.31
N LEU A 219 -0.53 -21.78 -2.67
CA LEU A 219 -0.84 -23.17 -3.03
C LEU A 219 -0.02 -23.65 -4.23
N PHE A 220 0.21 -22.77 -5.21
CA PHE A 220 1.05 -23.08 -6.38
C PHE A 220 2.50 -23.36 -5.97
N ARG A 221 3.10 -22.51 -5.11
CA ARG A 221 4.47 -22.70 -4.60
C ARG A 221 4.64 -24.03 -3.86
N LEU A 222 3.65 -24.42 -3.04
CA LEU A 222 3.66 -25.73 -2.38
C LEU A 222 3.58 -26.91 -3.37
N LYS A 223 2.81 -26.75 -4.46
CA LYS A 223 2.63 -27.81 -5.46
C LYS A 223 3.88 -28.04 -6.32
N ASP A 224 4.63 -26.98 -6.62
CA ASP A 224 5.85 -27.07 -7.42
C ASP A 224 7.05 -27.66 -6.65
N ASN A 225 6.92 -27.86 -5.33
CA ASN A 225 7.95 -28.53 -4.53
C ASN A 225 7.38 -29.46 -3.45
N PRO A 226 6.72 -30.57 -3.83
CA PRO A 226 5.99 -31.43 -2.91
C PRO A 226 6.88 -32.21 -1.93
N ASP A 227 8.21 -32.29 -2.18
CA ASP A 227 9.12 -33.17 -1.45
C ASP A 227 10.29 -32.46 -0.73
N GLY A 228 10.41 -31.13 -0.77
CA GLY A 228 11.44 -30.38 -0.01
C GLY A 228 12.90 -30.83 -0.20
N CYS A 229 13.19 -31.66 -1.20
CA CYS A 229 14.47 -32.29 -1.48
C CYS A 229 14.79 -32.15 -2.98
N GLY A 230 15.03 -30.92 -3.42
CA GLY A 230 15.61 -30.62 -4.72
C GLY A 230 16.98 -29.99 -4.55
N PHE A 231 18.03 -30.81 -4.34
CA PHE A 231 19.40 -30.36 -4.55
C PHE A 231 19.60 -30.04 -6.03
N ARG A 232 19.94 -28.80 -6.35
CA ARG A 232 20.81 -28.45 -7.48
C ARG A 232 21.81 -27.40 -7.04
#